data_AF-A6UMW8-F1
#
_entry.id   AF-A6UMW8-F1
#
_cell.length_a   1.000
_cell.length_b   1.000
_cell.length_c   1.000
_cell.angle_alpha   90.00
_cell.angle_beta   90.00
_cell.angle_gamma   90.00
#
_symmetry.space_group_name_H-M   'P 1'
#
loop_
_entity.id
_entity.type
_entity.pdbx_description
1 polymer ?
#
loop_
_entity_poly.entity_id
_entity_poly.type
_entity_poly.pdbx_seq_one_letter_code
_entity_poly.pdbx_strand_id
1 'polypeptide(L)'
;MGQKQESGAETAVALCDLMDQHIAALRATADAVRAWDERRAATEVTNVAYANGLLGVARDEEGGRLAIVNYRPRGDRESRLKLAYMAAYLIATRGTLNPTEMNAVLEAPRDRPSTSVS
;
A
#
# COMPACT_ATOMS: atom_id res chain seq x y z
N MET A 1 44.78 -5.31 -5.05
CA MET A 1 44.03 -5.34 -3.77
C MET A 1 42.87 -4.38 -3.86
N GLY A 2 41.67 -4.92 -3.69
CA GLY A 2 40.36 -4.29 -3.43
C GLY A 2 40.08 -2.87 -3.91
N GLN A 3 39.44 -2.75 -5.06
CA GLN A 3 38.53 -1.62 -5.28
C GLN A 3 37.31 -1.84 -4.38
N LYS A 4 37.16 -0.97 -3.40
CA LYS A 4 35.97 -0.85 -2.56
C LYS A 4 34.85 -0.34 -3.47
N GLN A 5 34.08 -1.24 -4.06
CA GLN A 5 32.77 -0.91 -4.61
C GLN A 5 31.91 -0.54 -3.40
N GLU A 6 31.87 0.76 -3.12
CA GLU A 6 30.82 1.33 -2.30
C GLU A 6 29.53 1.08 -3.08
N SER A 7 28.87 -0.01 -2.70
CA SER A 7 27.51 -0.31 -3.10
C SER A 7 26.67 0.88 -2.68
N GLY A 8 26.44 1.77 -3.64
CA GLY A 8 25.34 2.72 -3.60
C GLY A 8 24.06 1.91 -3.60
N ALA A 9 23.71 1.36 -2.44
CA ALA A 9 22.37 0.91 -2.13
C ALA A 9 21.53 2.17 -2.05
N GLU A 10 21.13 2.68 -3.22
CA GLU A 10 19.91 3.45 -3.35
C GLU A 10 18.86 2.64 -2.57
N THR A 11 18.40 3.19 -1.44
CA THR A 11 17.49 2.55 -0.50
C THR A 11 16.15 2.38 -1.18
N ALA A 12 16.08 1.41 -2.09
CA ALA A 12 14.85 1.01 -2.73
C ALA A 12 14.00 0.39 -1.65
N VAL A 13 13.01 1.16 -1.19
CA VAL A 13 12.06 0.80 -0.14
C VAL A 13 11.60 -0.64 -0.35
N ALA A 14 11.75 -1.47 0.68
CA ALA A 14 11.37 -2.87 0.57
C ALA A 14 9.84 -2.99 0.57
N LEU A 15 9.32 -4.00 -0.13
CA LEU A 15 7.87 -4.26 -0.17
C LEU A 15 7.27 -4.43 1.24
N CYS A 16 8.01 -5.07 2.16
CA CYS A 16 7.57 -5.24 3.54
C CYS A 16 7.39 -3.90 4.26
N ASP A 17 8.30 -2.94 4.04
CA ASP A 17 8.22 -1.62 4.68
C ASP A 17 6.96 -0.88 4.22
N LEU A 18 6.61 -0.97 2.93
CA LEU A 18 5.38 -0.41 2.38
C LEU A 18 4.13 -1.07 3.00
N MET A 19 4.16 -2.39 3.18
CA MET A 19 3.06 -3.13 3.81
C MET A 19 2.87 -2.74 5.28
N ASP A 20 3.96 -2.62 6.02
CA ASP A 20 3.94 -2.22 7.43
C ASP A 20 3.44 -0.79 7.58
N GLN A 21 3.92 0.13 6.72
CA GLN A 21 3.43 1.50 6.67
C GLN A 21 1.93 1.57 6.35
N HIS A 22 1.46 0.77 5.38
CA HIS A 22 0.05 0.73 5.02
C HIS A 22 -0.82 0.12 6.13
N ILE A 23 -0.35 -0.92 6.85
CA ILE A 23 -1.04 -1.44 8.04
C ILE A 23 -1.12 -0.37 9.13
N ALA A 24 -0.04 0.39 9.36
CA ALA A 24 -0.04 1.49 10.31
C ALA A 24 -1.05 2.58 9.90
N ALA A 25 -1.12 2.93 8.62
CA ALA A 25 -2.12 3.85 8.08
C ALA A 25 -3.55 3.34 8.30
N LEU A 26 -3.84 2.06 8.01
CA LEU A 26 -5.15 1.45 8.26
C LEU A 26 -5.57 1.55 9.73
N ARG A 27 -4.64 1.31 10.66
CA ARG A 27 -4.89 1.46 12.10
C ARG A 27 -5.16 2.91 12.48
N ALA A 28 -4.35 3.84 11.95
CA ALA A 28 -4.57 5.27 12.17
C ALA A 28 -5.93 5.73 11.61
N THR A 29 -6.38 5.18 10.48
CA THR A 29 -7.73 5.41 9.94
C THR A 29 -8.80 4.95 10.89
N ALA A 30 -8.71 3.73 11.41
CA ALA A 30 -9.68 3.22 12.38
C ALA A 30 -9.74 4.07 13.66
N ASP A 31 -8.58 4.45 14.20
CA ASP A 31 -8.51 5.31 15.39
C ASP A 31 -9.03 6.73 15.13
N ALA A 32 -8.72 7.31 13.97
CA ALA A 32 -9.21 8.63 13.60
C ALA A 32 -10.73 8.63 13.41
N VAL A 33 -11.29 7.62 12.72
CA VAL A 33 -12.75 7.45 12.56
C VAL A 33 -13.42 7.42 13.94
N ARG A 34 -12.92 6.57 14.85
CA ARG A 34 -13.45 6.48 16.20
C ARG A 34 -13.40 7.81 16.96
N ALA A 35 -12.27 8.52 16.90
CA ALA A 35 -12.13 9.82 17.56
C ALA A 35 -13.07 10.89 16.97
N TRP A 36 -13.27 10.89 15.65
CA TRP A 36 -14.19 11.80 14.99
C TRP A 36 -15.66 11.46 15.29
N ASP A 37 -16.01 10.18 15.40
CA ASP A 37 -17.34 9.72 15.82
C ASP A 37 -17.66 10.14 17.25
N GLU A 38 -16.71 9.99 18.19
CA GLU A 38 -16.86 10.42 19.58
C GLU A 38 -17.14 11.94 19.66
N ARG A 39 -16.37 12.77 18.94
CA ARG A 39 -16.59 14.22 18.87
C ARG A 39 -17.93 14.59 18.24
N ARG A 40 -18.32 13.86 17.19
CA ARG A 40 -19.61 14.04 16.51
C ARG A 40 -20.77 13.72 17.46
N ALA A 41 -20.68 12.63 18.22
CA ALA A 41 -21.68 12.25 19.21
C ALA A 41 -21.81 13.29 20.34
N ALA A 42 -20.70 13.91 20.73
CA ALA A 42 -20.67 15.03 21.67
C ALA A 42 -21.16 16.37 21.06
N THR A 43 -21.53 16.41 19.77
CA THR A 43 -21.95 17.62 19.05
C THR A 43 -20.86 18.71 18.99
N GLU A 44 -19.58 18.34 19.14
CA GLU A 44 -18.45 19.27 19.18
C GLU A 44 -17.97 19.72 17.79
N VAL A 45 -18.37 18.99 16.74
CA VAL A 45 -17.88 19.19 15.38
C VAL A 45 -19.03 19.24 14.38
N THR A 46 -18.89 20.06 13.35
CA THR A 46 -19.87 20.12 12.26
C THR A 46 -19.75 18.89 11.37
N ASN A 47 -20.84 18.54 10.66
CA ASN A 47 -20.82 17.47 9.65
C ASN A 47 -19.72 17.67 8.60
N VAL A 48 -19.45 18.93 8.22
CA VAL A 48 -18.41 19.28 7.24
C VAL A 48 -17.00 19.06 7.81
N ALA A 49 -16.76 19.46 9.07
CA ALA A 49 -15.49 19.22 9.74
C ALA A 49 -15.22 17.71 9.92
N TYR A 50 -16.24 16.94 10.30
CA TYR A 50 -16.20 15.49 10.37
C TYR A 50 -15.82 14.87 9.02
N ALA A 51 -16.52 15.23 7.94
CA ALA A 51 -16.24 14.69 6.60
C ALA A 51 -14.82 15.04 6.11
N ASN A 52 -14.36 16.27 6.32
CA ASN A 52 -13.00 16.68 5.94
C ASN A 52 -11.93 15.95 6.74
N GLY A 53 -12.16 15.71 8.04
CA GLY A 53 -11.27 14.92 8.89
C GLY A 53 -11.11 13.49 8.39
N LEU A 54 -12.22 12.83 8.04
CA LEU A 54 -12.19 11.48 7.48
C LEU A 54 -11.54 11.42 6.10
N LEU A 55 -11.77 12.43 5.25
CA LEU A 55 -11.19 12.48 3.90
C LEU A 55 -9.67 12.54 3.93
N GLY A 56 -9.07 13.29 4.87
CA GLY A 56 -7.62 13.37 5.00
C GLY A 56 -7.01 12.00 5.30
N VAL A 57 -7.60 11.29 6.25
CA VAL A 57 -7.06 10.00 6.70
C VAL A 57 -7.30 8.89 5.66
N ALA A 58 -8.40 8.96 4.91
CA ALA A 58 -8.63 8.07 3.76
C ALA A 58 -7.59 8.27 2.65
N ARG A 59 -7.07 9.49 2.44
CA ARG A 59 -6.03 9.76 1.42
C ARG A 59 -4.69 9.14 1.79
N ASP A 60 -4.34 9.14 3.07
CA ASP A 60 -3.06 8.56 3.53
C ASP A 60 -3.06 7.03 3.37
N GLU A 61 -4.18 6.37 3.72
CA GLU A 61 -4.37 4.94 3.48
C GLU A 61 -4.32 4.61 1.98
N GLU A 62 -5.06 5.35 1.16
CA GLU A 62 -5.06 5.18 -0.29
C GLU A 62 -3.66 5.38 -0.90
N GLY A 63 -2.90 6.35 -0.41
CA GLY A 63 -1.51 6.56 -0.82
C GLY A 63 -0.61 5.35 -0.51
N GLY A 64 -0.75 4.76 0.68
CA GLY A 64 -0.04 3.54 1.07
C GLY A 64 -0.44 2.34 0.21
N ARG A 65 -1.74 2.18 -0.06
CA ARG A 65 -2.26 1.13 -0.95
C ARG A 65 -1.70 1.25 -2.35
N LEU A 66 -1.71 2.45 -2.93
CA LEU A 66 -1.18 2.71 -4.27
C LEU A 66 0.33 2.49 -4.35
N ALA A 67 1.09 2.78 -3.29
CA ALA A 67 2.52 2.48 -3.23
C ALA A 67 2.78 0.97 -3.34
N ILE A 68 1.97 0.14 -2.68
CA ILE A 68 2.05 -1.32 -2.79
C ILE A 68 1.60 -1.79 -4.17
N VAL A 69 0.47 -1.30 -4.70
CA VAL A 69 -0.04 -1.68 -6.03
C VAL A 69 0.97 -1.37 -7.13
N ASN A 70 1.66 -0.23 -7.07
CA ASN A 70 2.65 0.17 -8.07
C ASN A 70 4.06 -0.37 -7.79
N TYR A 71 4.27 -1.05 -6.66
CA TYR A 71 5.56 -1.67 -6.36
C TYR A 71 5.88 -2.75 -7.40
N ARG A 72 7.06 -2.66 -8.02
CA ARG A 72 7.53 -3.65 -8.98
C ARG A 72 8.36 -4.72 -8.25
N PRO A 73 7.88 -5.97 -8.13
CA PRO A 73 8.59 -7.01 -7.41
C PRO A 73 9.94 -7.35 -8.03
N ARG A 74 10.93 -7.64 -7.18
CA ARG A 74 12.28 -8.04 -7.61
C ARG A 74 12.34 -9.50 -8.04
N GLY A 75 11.45 -10.34 -7.53
CA GLY A 75 11.39 -11.76 -7.89
C GLY A 75 10.08 -12.41 -7.46
N ASP A 76 9.92 -13.69 -7.80
CA ASP A 76 8.69 -14.46 -7.58
C ASP A 76 8.22 -14.43 -6.12
N ARG A 77 9.17 -14.42 -5.17
CA ARG A 77 8.85 -14.34 -3.74
C ARG A 77 8.11 -13.05 -3.40
N GLU A 78 8.60 -11.91 -3.88
CA GLU A 78 7.95 -10.61 -3.65
C GLU A 78 6.66 -10.49 -4.44
N SER A 79 6.58 -11.04 -5.66
CA SER A 79 5.32 -11.07 -6.42
C SER A 79 4.23 -11.83 -5.68
N ARG A 80 4.55 -13.01 -5.13
CA ARG A 80 3.62 -13.79 -4.32
C ARG A 80 3.23 -13.07 -3.03
N LEU A 81 4.19 -12.40 -2.38
CA LEU A 81 3.93 -11.63 -1.17
C LEU A 81 2.97 -10.46 -1.44
N LYS A 82 3.24 -9.67 -2.49
CA LYS A 82 2.38 -8.59 -2.96
C LYS A 82 0.97 -9.07 -3.22
N LEU A 83 0.83 -10.17 -3.98
CA LEU A 83 -0.48 -10.75 -4.30
C LEU A 83 -1.22 -11.22 -3.04
N ALA A 84 -0.55 -11.96 -2.15
CA ALA A 84 -1.15 -12.47 -0.92
C ALA A 84 -1.65 -11.33 -0.03
N TYR A 85 -0.84 -10.28 0.12
CA TYR A 85 -1.21 -9.10 0.88
C TYR A 85 -2.41 -8.38 0.28
N MET A 86 -2.38 -8.10 -1.04
CA MET A 86 -3.49 -7.42 -1.71
C MET A 86 -4.79 -8.24 -1.65
N ALA A 87 -4.72 -9.55 -1.80
CA ALA A 87 -5.87 -10.43 -1.63
C ALA A 87 -6.44 -10.35 -0.21
N ALA A 88 -5.59 -10.44 0.81
CA ALA A 88 -6.01 -10.32 2.21
C ALA A 88 -6.63 -8.96 2.51
N TYR A 89 -6.01 -7.88 2.01
CA TYR A 89 -6.54 -6.51 2.13
C TYR A 89 -7.93 -6.39 1.52
N LEU A 90 -8.12 -6.82 0.27
CA LEU A 90 -9.41 -6.71 -0.42
C LEU A 90 -10.51 -7.53 0.27
N ILE A 91 -10.19 -8.71 0.80
CA ILE A 91 -11.14 -9.51 1.58
C ILE A 91 -11.53 -8.77 2.87
N ALA A 92 -10.55 -8.22 3.59
CA ALA A 92 -10.78 -7.53 4.85
C ALA A 92 -11.59 -6.24 4.68
N THR A 93 -11.33 -5.47 3.62
CA THR A 93 -12.02 -4.20 3.32
C THR A 93 -13.28 -4.37 2.47
N ARG A 94 -13.51 -5.57 1.92
CA ARG A 94 -14.48 -5.83 0.84
C ARG A 94 -14.26 -4.93 -0.38
N GLY A 95 -13.01 -4.52 -0.61
CA GLY A 95 -12.61 -3.68 -1.72
C GLY A 95 -12.48 -4.46 -3.03
N THR A 96 -12.29 -3.70 -4.11
CA THR A 96 -12.03 -4.24 -5.45
C THR A 96 -10.86 -3.51 -6.08
N LEU A 97 -10.15 -4.18 -6.99
CA LEU A 97 -9.19 -3.52 -7.87
C LEU A 97 -9.86 -3.16 -9.19
N ASN A 98 -9.53 -1.98 -9.72
CA ASN A 98 -9.83 -1.66 -11.10
C ASN A 98 -8.86 -2.41 -12.06
N PRO A 99 -9.15 -2.47 -13.37
CA PRO A 99 -8.31 -3.21 -14.32
C PRO A 99 -6.83 -2.78 -14.34
N THR A 100 -6.56 -1.48 -14.20
CA THR A 100 -5.18 -0.95 -14.17
C THR A 100 -4.44 -1.46 -12.94
N GLU A 101 -5.07 -1.43 -11.78
CA GLU A 101 -4.49 -1.92 -10.53
C GLU A 101 -4.32 -3.44 -10.54
N MET A 102 -5.28 -4.17 -11.10
CA MET A 102 -5.18 -5.62 -11.28
C MET A 102 -3.95 -5.97 -12.13
N ASN A 103 -3.75 -5.27 -13.24
CA ASN A 103 -2.57 -5.47 -14.08
C ASN A 103 -1.27 -5.16 -13.34
N ALA A 104 -1.23 -4.07 -12.56
CA ALA A 104 -0.04 -3.71 -11.78
C ALA A 104 0.26 -4.73 -10.66
N VAL A 105 -0.77 -5.32 -10.04
CA VAL A 105 -0.61 -6.38 -9.04
C VAL A 105 -0.09 -7.68 -9.66
N LEU A 106 -0.54 -7.99 -10.87
CA LEU A 106 -0.16 -9.21 -11.60
C LEU A 106 1.10 -9.06 -12.47
N GLU A 107 1.73 -7.89 -12.50
CA GLU A 107 2.92 -7.63 -13.31
C GLU A 107 4.06 -8.59 -12.97
N ALA A 108 4.75 -9.07 -14.01
CA ALA A 108 5.87 -9.98 -13.85
C ALA A 108 7.04 -9.29 -13.08
N PRO A 109 7.76 -10.04 -12.22
CA PRO A 109 8.92 -9.51 -11.51
C PRO A 109 10.02 -9.05 -12.48
N ARG A 110 10.82 -8.07 -12.06
CA ARG A 110 11.90 -7.46 -12.88
C ARG A 110 12.86 -8.46 -13.50
N ASP A 111 13.12 -9.57 -12.81
CA ASP A 111 14.15 -10.54 -13.19
C ASP A 111 13.63 -11.69 -14.05
N ARG A 112 12.37 -11.66 -14.53
CA ARG A 112 11.88 -12.72 -15.41
C ARG A 112 12.58 -12.59 -16.78
N PRO A 113 13.40 -13.57 -17.20
CA PRO A 113 13.98 -13.53 -18.54
C PRO A 113 12.84 -13.60 -19.56
N SER A 114 12.86 -12.67 -20.51
CA SER A 114 11.99 -12.72 -21.69
C SER A 114 12.29 -14.01 -22.44
N THR A 115 11.54 -15.08 -22.16
CA THR A 115 11.58 -16.26 -23.02
C THR A 115 10.84 -15.88 -24.30
N SER A 116 11.57 -15.27 -25.23
CA SER A 116 11.19 -15.21 -26.63
C SER A 116 11.07 -16.65 -27.11
N VAL A 117 9.84 -17.13 -27.24
CA VAL A 117 9.55 -18.35 -27.98
C VAL A 117 9.55 -17.95 -29.44
N SER A 118 10.58 -18.38 -30.17
CA SER A 118 10.64 -18.32 -31.64
C SER A 118 9.65 -19.28 -32.28
#